data_AF-A0A4Q1KTA0-F1
#
_entry.id   AF-A0A4Q1KTA0-F1
#
_cell.length_a   1.000
_cell.length_b   1.000
_cell.length_c   1.000
_cell.angle_alpha   90.00
_cell.angle_beta   90.00
_cell.angle_gamma   90.00
#
_symmetry.space_group_name_H-M   'P 1'
#
loop_
_entity.id
_entity.type
_entity.pdbx_description
1 polymer ?
#
loop_
_entity_poly.entity_id
_entity_poly.type
_entity_poly.pdbx_seq_one_letter_code
_entity_poly.pdbx_strand_id
1 'polypeptide(L)'
;MKKVKFLVLSITALFLASCGKDYDHLGDGIFAVIKTNKGDIITQLEYEKTPITVANFISLAEGTNEHVTDNAKKGVPFYDGLTFHRVEANFMIQGGDPAGNGSGGPGYNFMDEITDLSHDGPGILSMANAGPGTNGSQFFITHVETKFLDGRHTVFGKVKEGQEVVNAIVASDVMESIKIVRNGEAAKKFDAVKVFNDRLKVEAENRKKAEEKAAAEKAEFLAQYKDVIDTKVAFFEEQKKNAQKTANGLQYTIYQKGKGIKPAVGSTVYVHYAGFFESGELFDSSYEDLSKAFGKFNQQKADAKAYVPFPFQYGNKTGLIPGFLEGLEKMSIGDKAVLFIPSHLGYGEAGAGGVIPPNTNLIFELELLENIPNQ
;
A
#
# COMPACT_ATOMS: atom_id res chain seq x y z
N MET A 1 -29.37 0.76 -92.00
CA MET A 1 -28.36 1.24 -91.02
C MET A 1 -29.05 2.07 -89.95
N LYS A 2 -29.34 1.50 -88.78
CA LYS A 2 -29.88 2.21 -87.60
C LYS A 2 -28.92 1.93 -86.44
N LYS A 3 -28.24 2.95 -85.93
CA LYS A 3 -27.40 2.87 -84.72
C LYS A 3 -28.24 3.31 -83.52
N VAL A 4 -28.59 2.37 -82.66
CA VAL A 4 -29.21 2.62 -81.36
C VAL A 4 -28.09 2.94 -80.37
N LYS A 5 -28.13 4.13 -79.76
CA LYS A 5 -27.21 4.54 -78.69
C LYS A 5 -27.75 3.97 -77.37
N PHE A 6 -26.99 3.10 -76.73
CA PHE A 6 -27.23 2.67 -75.35
C PHE A 6 -26.68 3.75 -74.40
N LEU A 7 -27.56 4.35 -73.61
CA LEU A 7 -27.22 5.23 -72.50
C LEU A 7 -27.05 4.34 -71.27
N VAL A 8 -25.80 4.14 -70.81
CA VAL A 8 -25.50 3.48 -69.54
C VAL A 8 -25.51 4.56 -68.47
N LEU A 9 -26.55 4.56 -67.63
CA LEU A 9 -26.67 5.44 -66.47
C LEU A 9 -25.95 4.76 -65.29
N SER A 10 -24.72 5.21 -64.99
CA SER A 10 -24.00 4.81 -63.77
C SER A 10 -24.71 5.39 -62.54
N ILE A 11 -25.34 4.52 -61.75
CA ILE A 11 -25.84 4.84 -60.42
C ILE A 11 -24.66 4.78 -59.45
N THR A 12 -24.02 5.92 -59.23
CA THR A 12 -23.06 6.10 -58.12
C THR A 12 -23.88 6.30 -56.85
N ALA A 13 -24.09 5.23 -56.09
CA ALA A 13 -24.67 5.33 -54.76
C ALA A 13 -23.68 6.05 -53.82
N LEU A 14 -23.94 7.32 -53.54
CA LEU A 14 -23.33 8.06 -52.45
C LEU A 14 -23.79 7.42 -51.12
N PHE A 15 -22.98 6.53 -50.55
CA PHE A 15 -23.04 6.22 -49.13
C PHE A 15 -22.43 7.41 -48.37
N LEU A 16 -23.25 8.41 -48.08
CA LEU A 16 -22.92 9.40 -47.06
C LEU A 16 -23.02 8.73 -45.69
N ALA A 17 -21.87 8.53 -45.08
CA ALA A 17 -21.72 8.10 -43.69
C ALA A 17 -22.49 9.07 -42.76
N SER A 18 -23.61 8.60 -42.21
CA SER A 18 -24.28 9.23 -41.08
C SER A 18 -23.63 8.73 -39.78
N CYS A 19 -22.39 9.15 -39.52
CA CYS A 19 -21.75 9.01 -38.22
C CYS A 19 -21.49 10.41 -37.68
N GLY A 20 -22.41 10.93 -36.85
CA GLY A 20 -22.20 12.24 -36.24
C GLY A 20 -23.38 12.84 -35.47
N LYS A 21 -24.35 12.05 -34.98
CA LYS A 21 -25.51 12.59 -34.25
C LYS A 21 -25.89 11.84 -32.97
N ASP A 22 -25.18 10.77 -32.60
CA ASP A 22 -25.71 9.84 -31.60
C ASP A 22 -25.61 10.34 -30.14
N TYR A 23 -24.86 11.43 -29.86
CA TYR A 23 -24.62 11.91 -28.48
C TYR A 23 -24.67 13.44 -28.31
N ASP A 24 -25.15 14.19 -29.30
CA ASP A 24 -25.18 15.66 -29.23
C ASP A 24 -26.11 16.18 -28.11
N HIS A 25 -27.14 15.41 -27.77
CA HIS A 25 -28.12 15.73 -26.73
C HIS A 25 -27.52 15.78 -25.32
N LEU A 26 -26.34 15.18 -25.10
CA LEU A 26 -25.66 15.16 -23.81
C LEU A 26 -25.06 16.52 -23.44
N GLY A 27 -24.92 17.44 -24.39
CA GLY A 27 -24.25 18.72 -24.20
C GLY A 27 -22.73 18.60 -24.17
N ASP A 28 -22.04 19.69 -23.80
CA ASP A 28 -20.59 19.75 -23.71
C ASP A 28 -20.06 18.96 -22.50
N GLY A 29 -18.97 18.23 -22.69
CA GLY A 29 -18.35 17.40 -21.64
C GLY A 29 -17.65 16.16 -22.19
N ILE A 30 -17.08 15.37 -21.29
CA ILE A 30 -16.57 14.03 -21.60
C ILE A 30 -17.52 13.01 -20.97
N PHE A 31 -17.93 12.03 -21.77
CA PHE A 31 -18.84 10.97 -21.33
C PHE A 31 -18.21 9.61 -21.58
N ALA A 32 -18.53 8.65 -20.72
CA ALA A 32 -18.23 7.23 -20.93
C ALA A 32 -19.52 6.46 -21.10
N VAL A 33 -19.66 5.83 -22.27
CA VAL A 33 -20.76 4.92 -22.60
C VAL A 33 -20.28 3.51 -22.29
N ILE A 34 -20.72 2.99 -21.16
CA ILE A 34 -20.40 1.66 -20.66
C ILE A 34 -21.46 0.71 -21.21
N LYS A 35 -21.10 -0.10 -22.20
CA LYS A 35 -21.98 -1.12 -22.77
C LYS A 35 -21.95 -2.34 -21.88
N THR A 36 -23.12 -2.85 -21.51
CA THR A 36 -23.27 -4.05 -20.70
C THR A 36 -24.26 -5.01 -21.34
N ASN A 37 -24.25 -6.27 -20.90
CA ASN A 37 -25.26 -7.25 -21.29
C ASN A 37 -26.68 -6.93 -20.77
N LYS A 38 -26.87 -5.82 -20.04
CA LYS A 38 -28.16 -5.31 -19.53
C LYS A 38 -28.60 -3.99 -20.18
N GLY A 39 -27.77 -3.40 -21.03
CA GLY A 39 -27.99 -2.09 -21.62
C GLY A 39 -26.81 -1.14 -21.44
N ASP A 40 -26.96 0.08 -21.93
CA ASP A 40 -25.91 1.09 -21.88
C ASP A 40 -26.06 1.96 -20.62
N ILE A 41 -24.93 2.24 -19.97
CA ILE A 41 -24.83 3.22 -18.87
C ILE A 41 -24.00 4.39 -19.38
N ILE A 42 -24.55 5.60 -19.40
CA ILE A 42 -23.84 6.80 -19.85
C ILE A 42 -23.48 7.62 -18.61
N THR A 43 -22.18 7.83 -18.39
CA THR A 43 -21.67 8.65 -17.29
C THR A 43 -21.02 9.92 -17.84
N GLN A 44 -21.24 11.05 -17.19
CA GLN A 44 -20.46 12.28 -17.39
C GLN A 44 -19.23 12.25 -16.49
N LEU A 45 -18.05 12.58 -17.04
CA LEU A 45 -16.78 12.56 -16.33
C LEU A 45 -16.37 13.97 -15.87
N GLU A 46 -15.89 14.08 -14.64
CA GLU A 46 -15.51 15.33 -13.97
C GLU A 46 -14.05 15.71 -14.27
N TYR A 47 -13.69 15.84 -15.56
CA TYR A 47 -12.30 15.99 -16.02
C TYR A 47 -11.61 17.29 -15.57
N GLU A 48 -12.37 18.28 -15.11
CA GLU A 48 -11.82 19.55 -14.59
C GLU A 48 -11.49 19.45 -13.09
N LYS A 49 -12.30 18.71 -12.32
CA LYS A 49 -12.15 18.55 -10.88
C LYS A 49 -11.22 17.39 -10.52
N THR A 50 -11.29 16.30 -11.28
CA THR A 50 -10.48 15.08 -11.09
C THR A 50 -9.76 14.68 -12.38
N PRO A 51 -8.89 15.56 -12.92
CA PRO A 51 -8.26 15.36 -14.23
C PRO A 51 -7.40 14.09 -14.28
N ILE A 52 -6.72 13.71 -13.21
CA ILE A 52 -5.81 12.55 -13.27
C ILE A 52 -6.60 11.25 -13.29
N THR A 53 -7.66 11.15 -12.49
CA THR A 53 -8.54 9.98 -12.42
C THR A 53 -9.28 9.80 -13.74
N VAL A 54 -9.80 10.89 -14.30
CA VAL A 54 -10.45 10.85 -15.61
C VAL A 54 -9.45 10.51 -16.72
N ALA A 55 -8.23 11.05 -16.68
CA ALA A 55 -7.17 10.70 -17.62
C ALA A 55 -6.78 9.20 -17.55
N ASN A 56 -6.63 8.66 -16.35
CA ASN A 56 -6.42 7.23 -16.11
C ASN A 56 -7.56 6.40 -16.72
N PHE A 57 -8.81 6.73 -16.37
CA PHE A 57 -9.98 6.00 -16.83
C PHE A 57 -10.12 6.01 -18.36
N ILE A 58 -9.97 7.18 -18.98
CA ILE A 58 -10.04 7.34 -20.44
C ILE A 58 -8.92 6.56 -21.14
N SER A 59 -7.68 6.70 -20.68
CA SER A 59 -6.54 6.02 -21.31
C SER A 59 -6.62 4.51 -21.18
N LEU A 60 -7.18 3.99 -20.08
CA LEU A 60 -7.49 2.56 -19.92
C LEU A 60 -8.62 2.12 -20.85
N ALA A 61 -9.72 2.87 -20.92
CA ALA A 61 -10.85 2.58 -21.80
C ALA A 61 -10.45 2.57 -23.29
N GLU A 62 -9.58 3.48 -23.71
CA GLU A 62 -9.11 3.59 -25.09
C GLU A 62 -7.90 2.70 -25.41
N GLY A 63 -7.33 2.02 -24.41
CA GLY A 63 -6.13 1.19 -24.58
C GLY A 63 -4.85 1.97 -24.86
N THR A 64 -4.83 3.27 -24.58
CA THR A 64 -3.69 4.18 -24.81
C THR A 64 -2.80 4.35 -23.58
N ASN A 65 -3.15 3.72 -22.45
CA ASN A 65 -2.36 3.79 -21.23
C ASN A 65 -1.06 2.97 -21.33
N GLU A 66 0.08 3.66 -21.27
CA GLU A 66 1.41 3.06 -21.47
C GLU A 66 1.92 2.26 -20.25
N HIS A 67 1.28 2.41 -19.09
CA HIS A 67 1.75 1.89 -17.80
C HIS A 67 1.12 0.55 -17.41
N VAL A 68 0.18 0.03 -18.20
CA VAL A 68 -0.41 -1.30 -17.95
C VAL A 68 0.69 -2.37 -17.98
N THR A 69 0.81 -3.12 -16.88
CA THR A 69 1.87 -4.14 -16.73
C THR A 69 1.44 -5.53 -17.21
N ASP A 70 0.13 -5.80 -17.24
CA ASP A 70 -0.40 -7.03 -17.81
C ASP A 70 -0.26 -7.00 -19.34
N ASN A 71 0.60 -7.87 -19.87
CA ASN A 71 0.85 -8.00 -21.31
C ASN A 71 -0.42 -8.33 -22.12
N ALA A 72 -1.41 -9.01 -21.54
CA ALA A 72 -2.66 -9.33 -22.23
C ALA A 72 -3.61 -8.12 -22.35
N LYS A 73 -3.41 -7.09 -21.52
CA LYS A 73 -4.25 -5.89 -21.44
C LYS A 73 -3.54 -4.62 -21.92
N LYS A 74 -2.25 -4.69 -22.24
CA LYS A 74 -1.47 -3.57 -22.74
C LYS A 74 -1.81 -3.23 -24.18
N GLY A 75 -2.06 -1.95 -24.48
CA GLY A 75 -2.33 -1.47 -25.84
C GLY A 75 -3.71 -1.85 -26.39
N VAL A 76 -4.61 -2.36 -25.55
CA VAL A 76 -5.99 -2.72 -25.89
C VAL A 76 -6.95 -2.09 -24.88
N PRO A 77 -8.22 -1.86 -25.24
CA PRO A 77 -9.24 -1.40 -24.29
C PRO A 77 -9.28 -2.27 -23.02
N PHE A 78 -8.86 -1.69 -21.90
CA PHE A 78 -8.59 -2.44 -20.67
C PHE A 78 -9.87 -3.07 -20.10
N TYR A 79 -10.97 -2.33 -20.16
CA TYR A 79 -12.26 -2.66 -19.55
C TYR A 79 -13.11 -3.65 -20.36
N ASP A 80 -12.79 -3.86 -21.63
CA ASP A 80 -13.58 -4.73 -22.50
C ASP A 80 -13.60 -6.17 -21.98
N GLY A 81 -14.81 -6.69 -21.82
CA GLY A 81 -15.10 -8.03 -21.32
C GLY A 81 -14.92 -8.21 -19.80
N LEU A 82 -14.64 -7.14 -19.04
CA LEU A 82 -14.53 -7.25 -17.58
C LEU A 82 -15.90 -7.41 -16.93
N THR A 83 -15.94 -8.03 -15.76
CA THR A 83 -17.20 -8.23 -15.01
C THR A 83 -17.40 -7.16 -13.94
N PHE A 84 -18.67 -6.95 -13.59
CA PHE A 84 -19.03 -6.38 -12.29
C PHE A 84 -18.90 -7.49 -11.24
N HIS A 85 -17.71 -7.60 -10.65
CA HIS A 85 -17.35 -8.70 -9.76
C HIS A 85 -17.98 -8.57 -8.37
N ARG A 86 -18.37 -7.35 -7.96
CA ARG A 86 -19.01 -7.10 -6.67
C ARG A 86 -20.23 -6.21 -6.86
N VAL A 87 -21.39 -6.72 -6.44
CA VAL A 87 -22.67 -6.02 -6.51
C VAL A 87 -23.34 -6.13 -5.15
N GLU A 88 -23.59 -4.98 -4.53
CA GLU A 88 -24.18 -4.89 -3.19
C GLU A 88 -25.48 -4.11 -3.30
N ALA A 89 -26.60 -4.81 -3.09
CA ALA A 89 -27.93 -4.21 -3.19
C ALA A 89 -28.07 -3.00 -2.26
N ASN A 90 -28.63 -1.90 -2.77
CA ASN A 90 -28.74 -0.62 -2.06
C ASN A 90 -27.40 -0.03 -1.62
N PHE A 91 -26.31 -0.37 -2.30
CA PHE A 91 -25.02 0.27 -2.10
C PHE A 91 -24.37 0.65 -3.43
N MET A 92 -23.84 -0.31 -4.19
CA MET A 92 -23.14 -0.03 -5.45
C MET A 92 -22.90 -1.29 -6.31
N ILE A 93 -22.57 -1.05 -7.58
CA ILE A 93 -21.93 -2.03 -8.47
C ILE A 93 -20.46 -1.67 -8.64
N GLN A 94 -19.55 -2.63 -8.56
CA GLN A 94 -18.10 -2.45 -8.69
C GLN A 94 -17.54 -3.33 -9.80
N GLY A 95 -16.72 -2.72 -10.66
CA GLY A 95 -16.09 -3.36 -11.81
C GLY A 95 -14.66 -2.88 -12.01
N GLY A 96 -14.11 -3.10 -13.21
CA GLY A 96 -12.75 -2.66 -13.56
C GLY A 96 -11.62 -3.55 -13.03
N ASP A 97 -11.94 -4.76 -12.60
CA ASP A 97 -10.94 -5.75 -12.17
C ASP A 97 -10.68 -6.81 -13.26
N PRO A 98 -9.46 -6.91 -13.81
CA PRO A 98 -9.09 -7.96 -14.77
C PRO A 98 -9.12 -9.38 -14.20
N ALA A 99 -8.95 -9.55 -12.88
CA ALA A 99 -9.02 -10.86 -12.23
C ALA A 99 -10.47 -11.29 -11.90
N GLY A 100 -11.41 -10.35 -11.90
CA GLY A 100 -12.83 -10.59 -11.59
C GLY A 100 -13.10 -11.04 -10.15
N ASN A 101 -12.17 -10.83 -9.22
CA ASN A 101 -12.25 -11.29 -7.82
C ASN A 101 -11.96 -10.19 -6.77
N GLY A 102 -11.79 -8.95 -7.22
CA GLY A 102 -11.46 -7.76 -6.43
C GLY A 102 -9.97 -7.48 -6.24
N SER A 103 -9.07 -8.38 -6.66
CA SER A 103 -7.62 -8.25 -6.37
C SER A 103 -6.77 -7.71 -7.53
N GLY A 104 -7.30 -7.65 -8.75
CA GLY A 104 -6.55 -7.22 -9.92
C GLY A 104 -6.60 -5.71 -10.14
N GLY A 105 -5.79 -5.25 -11.09
CA GLY A 105 -5.66 -3.85 -11.44
C GLY A 105 -4.73 -3.67 -12.64
N PRO A 106 -4.38 -2.43 -13.00
CA PRO A 106 -3.57 -2.14 -14.18
C PRO A 106 -2.07 -2.34 -13.94
N GLY A 107 -1.67 -2.67 -12.70
CA GLY A 107 -0.27 -2.89 -12.32
C GLY A 107 0.44 -1.69 -11.72
N TYR A 108 -0.28 -0.60 -11.50
CA TYR A 108 0.19 0.60 -10.81
C TYR A 108 -0.94 1.16 -9.94
N ASN A 109 -0.54 2.06 -9.03
CA ASN A 109 -1.44 2.83 -8.19
C ASN A 109 -1.18 4.34 -8.36
N PHE A 110 -2.20 5.16 -8.14
CA PHE A 110 -2.08 6.61 -8.10
C PHE A 110 -2.90 7.24 -6.96
N MET A 111 -2.61 8.51 -6.68
CA MET A 111 -3.18 9.29 -5.57
C MET A 111 -4.71 9.49 -5.67
N ASP A 112 -5.34 9.91 -4.58
CA ASP A 112 -6.73 10.39 -4.58
C ASP A 112 -6.83 11.84 -5.05
N GLU A 113 -7.95 12.21 -5.68
CA GLU A 113 -8.32 13.59 -6.01
C GLU A 113 -9.59 13.98 -5.25
N ILE A 114 -9.45 14.23 -3.94
CA ILE A 114 -10.57 14.63 -3.08
C ILE A 114 -10.92 16.10 -3.34
N THR A 115 -12.18 16.35 -3.72
CA THR A 115 -12.72 17.67 -4.07
C THR A 115 -13.99 17.98 -3.27
N ASP A 116 -14.79 18.94 -3.73
CA ASP A 116 -16.14 19.23 -3.25
C ASP A 116 -17.21 18.26 -3.78
N LEU A 117 -16.84 17.31 -4.66
CA LEU A 117 -17.73 16.25 -5.12
C LEU A 117 -18.06 15.26 -3.98
N SER A 118 -19.31 14.81 -3.94
CA SER A 118 -19.86 13.99 -2.85
C SER A 118 -20.64 12.81 -3.40
N HIS A 119 -20.70 11.72 -2.63
CA HIS A 119 -21.56 10.57 -2.89
C HIS A 119 -23.00 10.86 -2.45
N ASP A 120 -23.59 11.92 -3.00
CA ASP A 120 -24.85 12.54 -2.56
C ASP A 120 -26.13 11.87 -3.11
N GLY A 121 -25.98 10.76 -3.82
CA GLY A 121 -27.12 10.08 -4.43
C GLY A 121 -26.76 8.86 -5.27
N PRO A 122 -27.74 8.32 -6.01
CA PRO A 122 -27.50 7.26 -6.99
C PRO A 122 -26.65 7.75 -8.16
N GLY A 123 -25.93 6.81 -8.79
CA GLY A 123 -25.21 7.03 -10.03
C GLY A 123 -23.88 7.73 -9.89
N ILE A 124 -23.33 7.84 -8.67
CA ILE A 124 -22.01 8.46 -8.47
C ILE A 124 -20.94 7.46 -8.89
N LEU A 125 -20.11 7.86 -9.86
CA LEU A 125 -18.99 7.09 -10.37
C LEU A 125 -17.73 7.47 -9.60
N SER A 126 -17.11 6.49 -8.95
CA SER A 126 -16.02 6.73 -7.99
C SER A 126 -14.99 5.60 -8.02
N MET A 127 -13.74 5.91 -7.69
CA MET A 127 -12.65 4.93 -7.68
C MET A 127 -12.73 3.99 -6.47
N ALA A 128 -12.59 2.69 -6.72
CA ALA A 128 -12.33 1.74 -5.66
C ALA A 128 -10.84 1.81 -5.26
N ASN A 129 -10.56 1.79 -3.96
CA ASN A 129 -9.20 1.80 -3.42
C ASN A 129 -9.11 0.96 -2.13
N ALA A 130 -7.89 0.59 -1.75
CA ALA A 130 -7.56 -0.16 -0.51
C ALA A 130 -7.01 0.76 0.60
N GLY A 131 -7.20 2.08 0.47
CA GLY A 131 -6.61 3.11 1.30
C GLY A 131 -6.03 4.27 0.48
N PRO A 132 -5.55 5.34 1.15
CA PRO A 132 -5.08 6.54 0.47
C PRO A 132 -4.02 6.24 -0.60
N GLY A 133 -4.24 6.78 -1.80
CA GLY A 133 -3.33 6.66 -2.93
C GLY A 133 -3.17 5.25 -3.51
N THR A 134 -4.21 4.44 -3.44
CA THR A 134 -4.26 3.10 -4.05
C THR A 134 -5.30 2.99 -5.16
N ASN A 135 -5.57 4.09 -5.87
CA ASN A 135 -6.45 4.05 -7.05
C ASN A 135 -5.76 3.30 -8.20
N GLY A 136 -6.52 2.48 -8.91
CA GLY A 136 -6.04 1.71 -10.07
C GLY A 136 -7.03 1.76 -11.22
N SER A 137 -7.57 0.60 -11.62
CA SER A 137 -8.61 0.50 -12.67
C SER A 137 -10.00 0.24 -12.11
N GLN A 138 -10.11 -0.20 -10.86
CA GLN A 138 -11.39 -0.55 -10.27
C GLN A 138 -12.20 0.70 -9.94
N PHE A 139 -13.49 0.67 -10.27
CA PHE A 139 -14.43 1.74 -9.99
C PHE A 139 -15.76 1.16 -9.53
N PHE A 140 -16.59 1.98 -8.90
CA PHE A 140 -17.95 1.64 -8.55
C PHE A 140 -18.94 2.73 -8.95
N ILE A 141 -20.20 2.34 -9.11
CA ILE A 141 -21.34 3.22 -9.36
C ILE A 141 -22.39 2.99 -8.27
N THR A 142 -22.80 4.05 -7.59
CA THR A 142 -23.72 3.95 -6.44
C THR A 142 -25.17 3.64 -6.84
N HIS A 143 -25.87 2.86 -6.02
CA HIS A 143 -27.33 2.68 -6.10
C HIS A 143 -28.09 3.75 -5.29
N VAL A 144 -27.46 4.30 -4.25
CA VAL A 144 -28.06 5.22 -3.27
C VAL A 144 -27.00 6.23 -2.79
N GLU A 145 -27.40 7.20 -1.96
CA GLU A 145 -26.47 8.10 -1.26
C GLU A 145 -25.51 7.32 -0.33
N THR A 146 -24.22 7.61 -0.40
CA THR A 146 -23.15 6.92 0.36
C THR A 146 -22.10 7.88 0.93
N LYS A 147 -22.54 9.00 1.52
CA LYS A 147 -21.68 10.09 2.07
C LYS A 147 -20.55 9.65 3.02
N PHE A 148 -20.63 8.48 3.64
CA PHE A 148 -19.54 7.94 4.46
C PHE A 148 -18.27 7.60 3.65
N LEU A 149 -18.36 7.57 2.31
CA LEU A 149 -17.25 7.43 1.38
C LEU A 149 -16.58 8.76 1.00
N ASP A 150 -17.18 9.90 1.35
CA ASP A 150 -16.62 11.22 1.05
C ASP A 150 -15.27 11.41 1.75
N GLY A 151 -14.32 12.00 1.03
CA GLY A 151 -12.94 12.16 1.50
C GLY A 151 -12.10 10.87 1.50
N ARG A 152 -12.68 9.73 1.09
CA ARG A 152 -11.99 8.42 1.03
C ARG A 152 -11.86 7.88 -0.38
N HIS A 153 -12.83 8.18 -1.25
CA HIS A 153 -12.86 7.72 -2.64
C HIS A 153 -13.01 8.89 -3.59
N THR A 154 -12.24 8.89 -4.67
CA THR A 154 -12.29 9.93 -5.70
C THR A 154 -13.56 9.79 -6.54
N VAL A 155 -14.51 10.70 -6.37
CA VAL A 155 -15.65 10.86 -7.29
C VAL A 155 -15.15 11.49 -8.58
N PHE A 156 -15.32 10.81 -9.70
CA PHE A 156 -14.82 11.28 -11.00
C PHE A 156 -15.89 11.31 -12.10
N GLY A 157 -17.15 11.04 -11.75
CA GLY A 157 -18.25 11.18 -12.68
C GLY A 157 -19.62 10.91 -12.05
N LYS A 158 -20.66 11.03 -12.88
CA LYS A 158 -22.04 10.74 -12.51
C LYS A 158 -22.81 10.17 -13.69
N VAL A 159 -23.68 9.19 -13.43
CA VAL A 159 -24.62 8.63 -14.41
C VAL A 159 -25.55 9.74 -14.91
N LYS A 160 -25.58 9.90 -16.23
CA LYS A 160 -26.48 10.80 -16.94
C LYS A 160 -27.71 10.06 -17.45
N GLU A 161 -27.52 8.84 -17.96
CA GLU A 161 -28.57 7.94 -18.47
C GLU A 161 -28.22 6.48 -18.12
N GLY A 162 -29.23 5.63 -17.90
CA GLY A 162 -29.02 4.20 -17.61
C GLY A 162 -28.92 3.86 -16.12
N GLN A 163 -29.48 4.67 -15.20
CA GLN A 163 -29.48 4.32 -13.77
C GLN A 163 -30.31 3.05 -13.49
N GLU A 164 -31.36 2.81 -14.26
CA GLU A 164 -32.13 1.57 -14.25
C GLU A 164 -31.29 0.36 -14.67
N VAL A 165 -30.33 0.54 -15.60
CA VAL A 165 -29.38 -0.49 -15.99
C VAL A 165 -28.40 -0.75 -14.84
N VAL A 166 -27.84 0.30 -14.22
CA VAL A 166 -27.02 0.18 -13.00
C VAL A 166 -27.75 -0.65 -11.94
N ASN A 167 -29.03 -0.36 -11.70
CA ASN A 167 -29.86 -1.05 -10.72
C ASN A 167 -30.20 -2.51 -11.10
N ALA A 168 -30.11 -2.88 -12.38
CA ALA A 168 -30.41 -4.22 -12.89
C ALA A 168 -29.19 -5.14 -12.98
N ILE A 169 -27.97 -4.58 -12.92
CA ILE A 169 -26.72 -5.34 -12.92
C ILE A 169 -26.66 -6.27 -11.70
N VAL A 170 -26.25 -7.51 -11.93
CA VAL A 170 -25.95 -8.50 -10.89
C VAL A 170 -24.49 -8.95 -10.99
N ALA A 171 -24.00 -9.65 -9.96
CA ALA A 171 -22.64 -10.14 -9.94
C ALA A 171 -22.34 -11.00 -11.19
N SER A 172 -21.16 -10.80 -11.77
CA SER A 172 -20.69 -11.45 -13.01
C SER A 172 -21.35 -10.99 -14.31
N ASP A 173 -22.27 -10.01 -14.28
CA ASP A 173 -22.65 -9.31 -15.51
C ASP A 173 -21.43 -8.63 -16.14
N VAL A 174 -21.47 -8.51 -17.47
CA VAL A 174 -20.30 -8.19 -18.29
C VAL A 174 -20.39 -6.76 -18.80
N MET A 175 -19.28 -6.04 -18.64
CA MET A 175 -18.98 -4.82 -19.33
C MET A 175 -18.38 -5.16 -20.69
N GLU A 176 -19.19 -5.04 -21.73
CA GLU A 176 -18.81 -5.42 -23.09
C GLU A 176 -17.74 -4.48 -23.64
N SER A 177 -17.93 -3.17 -23.44
CA SER A 177 -16.97 -2.13 -23.83
C SER A 177 -17.22 -0.80 -23.13
N ILE A 178 -16.21 0.07 -23.12
CA ILE A 178 -16.38 1.49 -22.75
C ILE A 178 -15.99 2.38 -23.91
N LYS A 179 -16.93 3.19 -24.40
CA LYS A 179 -16.67 4.21 -25.43
C LYS A 179 -16.60 5.60 -24.80
N ILE A 180 -15.53 6.33 -25.07
CA ILE A 180 -15.38 7.73 -24.66
C ILE A 180 -15.96 8.67 -25.73
N VAL A 181 -16.85 9.57 -25.31
CA VAL A 181 -17.46 10.61 -26.13
C VAL A 181 -16.99 11.97 -25.63
N ARG A 182 -16.52 12.84 -26.55
CA ARG A 182 -16.00 14.17 -26.22
C ARG A 182 -16.79 15.23 -26.98
N ASN A 183 -17.62 15.97 -26.26
CA ASN A 183 -18.48 17.04 -26.80
C ASN A 183 -17.98 18.41 -26.36
N GLY A 184 -17.98 19.38 -27.27
CA GLY A 184 -17.41 20.71 -27.03
C GLY A 184 -15.90 20.79 -27.25
N GLU A 185 -15.37 22.02 -27.36
CA GLU A 185 -13.95 22.23 -27.66
C GLU A 185 -13.01 21.83 -26.51
N ALA A 186 -13.39 22.12 -25.26
CA ALA A 186 -12.56 21.84 -24.08
C ALA A 186 -12.36 20.32 -23.91
N ALA A 187 -13.44 19.55 -23.97
CA ALA A 187 -13.42 18.09 -23.92
C ALA A 187 -12.53 17.47 -25.01
N LYS A 188 -12.58 18.00 -26.24
CA LYS A 188 -11.76 17.52 -27.36
C LYS A 188 -10.28 17.84 -27.21
N LYS A 189 -9.93 18.88 -26.45
CA LYS A 189 -8.54 19.28 -26.15
C LYS A 189 -7.94 18.53 -24.95
N PHE A 190 -8.75 17.78 -24.20
CA PHE A 190 -8.27 17.02 -23.04
C PHE A 190 -7.45 15.80 -23.48
N ASP A 191 -6.13 15.89 -23.28
CA ASP A 191 -5.17 14.82 -23.58
C ASP A 191 -4.94 13.95 -22.34
N ALA A 192 -5.70 12.86 -22.26
CA ALA A 192 -5.64 11.92 -21.14
C ALA A 192 -4.24 11.31 -20.95
N VAL A 193 -3.58 10.90 -22.04
CA VAL A 193 -2.25 10.28 -21.95
C VAL A 193 -1.24 11.27 -21.41
N LYS A 194 -1.23 12.50 -21.93
CA LYS A 194 -0.32 13.54 -21.45
C LYS A 194 -0.59 13.90 -19.99
N VAL A 195 -1.85 14.12 -19.60
CA VAL A 195 -2.23 14.49 -18.23
C VAL A 195 -1.77 13.42 -17.23
N PHE A 196 -2.02 12.15 -17.53
CA PHE A 196 -1.64 11.05 -16.65
C PHE A 196 -0.10 10.89 -16.58
N ASN A 197 0.58 10.93 -17.73
CA ASN A 197 2.04 10.81 -17.81
C ASN A 197 2.77 11.95 -17.07
N ASP A 198 2.31 13.19 -17.21
CA ASP A 198 2.91 14.33 -16.53
C ASP A 198 2.76 14.20 -15.01
N ARG A 199 1.62 13.70 -14.53
CA ARG A 199 1.44 13.46 -13.10
C ARG A 199 2.36 12.36 -12.57
N LEU A 200 2.45 11.21 -13.26
CA LEU A 200 3.32 10.12 -12.82
C LEU A 200 4.80 10.53 -12.76
N LYS A 201 5.26 11.41 -13.66
CA LYS A 201 6.61 11.99 -13.59
C LYS A 201 6.81 12.81 -12.32
N VAL A 202 5.88 13.71 -12.00
CA VAL A 202 5.93 14.52 -10.77
C VAL A 202 5.94 13.62 -9.53
N GLU A 203 5.17 12.52 -9.53
CA GLU A 203 5.16 11.59 -8.41
C GLU A 203 6.44 10.78 -8.28
N ALA A 204 7.04 10.36 -9.40
CA ALA A 204 8.35 9.71 -9.39
C ALA A 204 9.43 10.66 -8.84
N GLU A 205 9.40 11.94 -9.22
CA GLU A 205 10.30 12.95 -8.68
C GLU A 205 10.07 13.19 -7.18
N ASN A 206 8.82 13.26 -6.74
CA ASN A 206 8.48 13.46 -5.33
C ASN A 206 8.89 12.26 -4.48
N ARG A 207 8.67 11.02 -4.96
CA ARG A 207 9.17 9.81 -4.28
C ARG A 207 10.68 9.82 -4.17
N LYS A 208 11.38 10.12 -5.28
CA LYS A 208 12.84 10.22 -5.27
C LYS A 208 13.33 11.26 -4.27
N LYS A 209 12.71 12.46 -4.22
CA LYS A 209 13.03 13.49 -3.23
C LYS A 209 12.77 13.04 -1.79
N ALA A 210 11.68 12.31 -1.55
CA ALA A 210 11.35 11.79 -0.23
C ALA A 210 12.35 10.71 0.22
N GLU A 211 12.75 9.81 -0.70
CA GLU A 211 13.78 8.80 -0.46
C GLU A 211 15.15 9.44 -0.20
N GLU A 212 15.55 10.43 -1.01
CA GLU A 212 16.78 11.20 -0.81
C GLU A 212 16.77 11.94 0.53
N LYS A 213 15.65 12.55 0.91
CA LYS A 213 15.46 13.22 2.19
C LYS A 213 15.58 12.22 3.35
N ALA A 214 14.87 11.09 3.29
CA ALA A 214 14.92 10.07 4.33
C ALA A 214 16.32 9.45 4.46
N ALA A 215 17.02 9.24 3.34
CA ALA A 215 18.41 8.78 3.34
C ALA A 215 19.36 9.82 3.95
N ALA A 216 19.19 11.10 3.64
CA ALA A 216 19.96 12.19 4.22
C ALA A 216 19.73 12.32 5.74
N GLU A 217 18.47 12.29 6.18
CA GLU A 217 18.11 12.30 7.61
C GLU A 217 18.69 11.08 8.34
N LYS A 218 18.64 9.89 7.73
CA LYS A 218 19.27 8.69 8.30
C LYS A 218 20.80 8.84 8.38
N ALA A 219 21.43 9.39 7.34
CA ALA A 219 22.88 9.59 7.33
C ALA A 219 23.33 10.61 8.39
N GLU A 220 22.58 11.71 8.55
CA GLU A 220 22.82 12.71 9.59
C GLU A 220 22.64 12.11 10.99
N PHE A 221 21.58 11.33 11.21
CA PHE A 221 21.38 10.58 12.45
C PHE A 221 22.56 9.65 12.75
N LEU A 222 22.98 8.82 11.79
CA LEU A 222 24.09 7.91 11.98
C LEU A 222 25.42 8.64 12.24
N ALA A 223 25.63 9.80 11.61
CA ALA A 223 26.81 10.63 11.88
C ALA A 223 26.78 11.22 13.29
N GLN A 224 25.62 11.69 13.76
CA GLN A 224 25.44 12.25 15.10
C GLN A 224 25.72 11.22 16.21
N TYR A 225 25.30 9.96 16.03
CA TYR A 225 25.46 8.89 17.02
C TYR A 225 26.61 7.93 16.71
N LYS A 226 27.52 8.32 15.80
CA LYS A 226 28.58 7.44 15.30
C LYS A 226 29.46 6.88 16.42
N ASP A 227 29.92 7.73 17.34
CA ASP A 227 30.87 7.31 18.37
C ASP A 227 30.28 6.29 19.34
N VAL A 228 29.01 6.46 19.72
CA VAL A 228 28.31 5.51 20.61
C VAL A 228 28.00 4.20 19.88
N ILE A 229 27.64 4.27 18.59
CA ILE A 229 27.42 3.10 17.74
C ILE A 229 28.72 2.31 17.56
N ASP A 230 29.82 2.96 17.17
CA ASP A 230 31.12 2.31 16.94
C ASP A 230 31.65 1.67 18.22
N THR A 231 31.54 2.37 19.37
CA THR A 231 31.91 1.82 20.68
C THR A 231 31.10 0.56 20.99
N LYS A 232 29.81 0.57 20.65
CA LYS A 232 28.90 -0.55 20.88
C LYS A 232 29.19 -1.73 19.95
N VAL A 233 29.49 -1.48 18.67
CA VAL A 233 29.94 -2.51 17.72
C VAL A 233 31.23 -3.17 18.21
N ALA A 234 32.23 -2.38 18.62
CA ALA A 234 33.48 -2.92 19.16
C ALA A 234 33.25 -3.78 20.42
N PHE A 235 32.35 -3.35 21.30
CA PHE A 235 31.93 -4.16 22.46
C PHE A 235 31.31 -5.49 22.01
N PHE A 236 30.40 -5.48 21.03
CA PHE A 236 29.79 -6.69 20.51
C PHE A 236 30.79 -7.64 19.85
N GLU A 237 31.71 -7.13 19.06
CA GLU A 237 32.78 -7.93 18.46
C GLU A 237 33.62 -8.63 19.52
N GLU A 238 33.96 -7.93 20.61
CA GLU A 238 34.71 -8.51 21.72
C GLU A 238 33.89 -9.58 22.47
N GLN A 239 32.61 -9.33 22.72
CA GLN A 239 31.75 -10.35 23.33
C GLN A 239 31.57 -11.57 22.43
N LYS A 240 31.49 -11.37 21.10
CA LYS A 240 31.29 -12.46 20.12
C LYS A 240 32.48 -13.41 20.06
N LYS A 241 33.72 -12.91 20.25
CA LYS A 241 34.93 -13.76 20.32
C LYS A 241 34.88 -14.77 21.47
N ASN A 242 34.26 -14.38 22.58
CA ASN A 242 34.15 -15.19 23.79
C ASN A 242 32.80 -15.91 23.91
N ALA A 243 32.00 -15.89 22.84
CA ALA A 243 30.64 -16.40 22.88
C ALA A 243 30.58 -17.93 22.88
N GLN A 244 29.72 -18.46 23.74
CA GLN A 244 29.33 -19.86 23.73
C GLN A 244 28.24 -20.04 22.67
N LYS A 245 28.32 -21.14 21.90
CA LYS A 245 27.31 -21.47 20.89
C LYS A 245 26.47 -22.64 21.36
N THR A 246 25.16 -22.52 21.21
CA THR A 246 24.21 -23.59 21.52
C THR A 246 23.91 -24.46 20.29
N ALA A 247 23.20 -25.57 20.50
CA ALA A 247 22.82 -26.50 19.42
C ALA A 247 21.95 -25.85 18.34
N ASN A 248 21.09 -24.89 18.71
CA ASN A 248 20.17 -24.21 17.79
C ASN A 248 20.83 -23.05 17.03
N GLY A 249 22.09 -22.74 17.36
CA GLY A 249 22.87 -21.69 16.70
C GLY A 249 22.87 -20.34 17.42
N LEU A 250 22.19 -20.20 18.57
CA LEU A 250 22.34 -19.03 19.43
C LEU A 250 23.80 -18.92 19.88
N GLN A 251 24.36 -17.72 19.80
CA GLN A 251 25.63 -17.40 20.46
C GLN A 251 25.35 -16.46 21.63
N TYR A 252 26.01 -16.66 22.76
CA TYR A 252 25.85 -15.79 23.92
C TYR A 252 27.12 -15.68 24.76
N THR A 253 27.25 -14.56 25.46
CA THR A 253 28.33 -14.29 26.41
C THR A 253 27.75 -13.70 27.68
N ILE A 254 28.05 -14.31 28.84
CA ILE A 254 27.77 -13.71 30.15
C ILE A 254 28.98 -12.86 30.52
N TYR A 255 28.92 -11.57 30.20
CA TYR A 255 30.06 -10.66 30.32
C TYR A 255 30.19 -10.09 31.74
N GLN A 256 29.13 -10.14 32.53
CA GLN A 256 29.15 -9.83 33.96
C GLN A 256 28.36 -10.89 34.72
N LYS A 257 29.05 -11.61 35.61
CA LYS A 257 28.41 -12.65 36.44
C LYS A 257 27.74 -12.02 37.66
N GLY A 258 26.47 -12.36 37.88
CA GLY A 258 25.70 -12.01 39.07
C GLY A 258 26.11 -12.82 40.29
N LYS A 259 25.67 -12.35 41.47
CA LYS A 259 25.82 -13.07 42.75
C LYS A 259 24.63 -13.97 43.06
N GLY A 260 23.54 -13.85 42.30
CA GLY A 260 22.33 -14.62 42.51
C GLY A 260 22.40 -16.02 41.91
N ILE A 261 21.47 -16.87 42.34
CA ILE A 261 21.35 -18.24 41.84
C ILE A 261 20.54 -18.28 40.54
N LYS A 262 20.54 -19.43 39.88
CA LYS A 262 19.65 -19.70 38.76
C LYS A 262 18.18 -19.69 39.25
N PRO A 263 17.28 -18.94 38.59
CA PRO A 263 15.88 -18.92 39.01
C PRO A 263 15.22 -20.30 38.90
N ALA A 264 14.23 -20.56 39.76
CA ALA A 264 13.42 -21.76 39.67
C ALA A 264 12.42 -21.65 38.49
N VAL A 265 12.10 -22.76 37.84
CA VAL A 265 11.05 -22.77 36.81
C VAL A 265 9.73 -22.33 37.44
N GLY A 266 9.04 -21.38 36.80
CA GLY A 266 7.79 -20.79 37.28
C GLY A 266 7.97 -19.64 38.27
N SER A 267 9.19 -19.21 38.59
CA SER A 267 9.40 -17.96 39.34
C SER A 267 9.26 -16.74 38.43
N THR A 268 8.65 -15.67 38.93
CA THR A 268 8.72 -14.36 38.28
C THR A 268 10.13 -13.80 38.37
N VAL A 269 10.68 -13.40 37.24
CA VAL A 269 11.94 -12.65 37.10
C VAL A 269 11.66 -11.37 36.34
N TYR A 270 12.57 -10.41 36.43
CA TYR A 270 12.48 -9.15 35.69
C TYR A 270 13.63 -9.06 34.70
N VAL A 271 13.32 -8.72 33.45
CA VAL A 271 14.32 -8.67 32.37
C VAL A 271 14.48 -7.23 31.92
N HIS A 272 15.65 -6.68 32.18
CA HIS A 272 16.09 -5.45 31.53
C HIS A 272 16.78 -5.83 30.22
N TYR A 273 16.56 -5.04 29.17
CA TYR A 273 17.06 -5.34 27.84
C TYR A 273 17.37 -4.10 27.01
N ALA A 274 18.30 -4.27 26.07
CA ALA A 274 18.51 -3.40 24.93
C ALA A 274 18.72 -4.25 23.67
N GLY A 275 17.95 -3.94 22.62
CA GLY A 275 17.97 -4.65 21.34
C GLY A 275 18.64 -3.82 20.25
N PHE A 276 19.58 -4.45 19.55
CA PHE A 276 20.42 -3.83 18.53
C PHE A 276 20.46 -4.64 17.24
N PHE A 277 20.70 -3.96 16.12
CA PHE A 277 21.14 -4.60 14.88
C PHE A 277 22.64 -4.90 14.94
N GLU A 278 23.14 -5.76 14.04
CA GLU A 278 24.58 -5.99 13.90
C GLU A 278 25.35 -4.72 13.49
N SER A 279 24.68 -3.70 12.95
CA SER A 279 25.24 -2.36 12.72
C SER A 279 25.50 -1.55 13.99
N GLY A 280 25.07 -2.03 15.17
CA GLY A 280 25.14 -1.29 16.44
C GLY A 280 24.01 -0.28 16.64
N GLU A 281 23.11 -0.13 15.67
CA GLU A 281 21.91 0.70 15.82
C GLU A 281 20.94 0.08 16.85
N LEU A 282 20.56 0.88 17.86
CA LEU A 282 19.54 0.51 18.84
C LEU A 282 18.15 0.56 18.20
N PHE A 283 17.34 -0.50 18.33
CA PHE A 283 15.95 -0.49 17.86
C PHE A 283 14.92 -0.39 19.00
N ASP A 284 15.23 -0.93 20.18
CA ASP A 284 14.40 -0.79 21.37
C ASP A 284 15.22 -1.04 22.63
N SER A 285 14.80 -0.46 23.75
CA SER A 285 15.49 -0.59 25.03
C SER A 285 14.52 -0.29 26.17
N SER A 286 14.67 -1.03 27.27
CA SER A 286 14.05 -0.67 28.54
C SER A 286 14.87 0.35 29.33
N TYR A 287 16.14 0.61 28.97
CA TYR A 287 17.00 1.63 29.59
C TYR A 287 16.76 3.01 28.97
N GLU A 288 16.31 3.97 29.78
CA GLU A 288 16.05 5.35 29.34
C GLU A 288 17.34 6.06 28.88
N ASP A 289 18.39 6.02 29.70
CA ASP A 289 19.65 6.70 29.41
C ASP A 289 20.32 6.15 28.15
N LEU A 290 20.22 4.84 27.92
CA LEU A 290 20.70 4.22 26.69
C LEU A 290 19.88 4.70 25.49
N SER A 291 18.55 4.76 25.62
CA SER A 291 17.71 5.31 24.56
C SER A 291 18.05 6.77 24.25
N LYS A 292 18.35 7.60 25.25
CA LYS A 292 18.83 8.98 25.04
C LYS A 292 20.18 9.00 24.32
N ALA A 293 21.14 8.17 24.78
CA ALA A 293 22.48 8.10 24.21
C ALA A 293 22.48 7.68 22.73
N PHE A 294 21.54 6.83 22.31
CA PHE A 294 21.41 6.35 20.93
C PHE A 294 20.37 7.12 20.10
N GLY A 295 19.82 8.23 20.60
CA GLY A 295 18.80 9.00 19.87
C GLY A 295 17.48 8.28 19.65
N LYS A 296 17.17 7.28 20.48
CA LYS A 296 15.94 6.46 20.46
C LYS A 296 15.05 6.71 21.68
N PHE A 297 15.21 7.84 22.35
CA PHE A 297 14.35 8.23 23.45
C PHE A 297 12.92 8.50 22.93
N ASN A 298 11.94 7.93 23.62
CA ASN A 298 10.52 8.05 23.31
C ASN A 298 9.83 8.72 24.50
N GLN A 299 9.34 9.95 24.28
CA GLN A 299 8.69 10.74 25.33
C GLN A 299 7.44 10.04 25.88
N GLN A 300 6.62 9.40 25.03
CA GLN A 300 5.42 8.69 25.48
C GLN A 300 5.78 7.51 26.40
N LYS A 301 6.88 6.79 26.13
CA LYS A 301 7.38 5.71 26.99
C LYS A 301 7.87 6.24 28.33
N ALA A 302 8.53 7.40 28.34
CA ALA A 302 8.96 8.07 29.58
C ALA A 302 7.77 8.55 30.41
N ASP A 303 6.78 9.21 29.78
CA ASP A 303 5.56 9.70 30.43
C ASP A 303 4.76 8.54 31.05
N ALA A 304 4.76 7.38 30.38
CA ALA A 304 4.15 6.15 30.87
C ALA A 304 5.00 5.41 31.92
N LYS A 305 6.19 5.92 32.28
CA LYS A 305 7.16 5.28 33.18
C LYS A 305 7.52 3.84 32.76
N ALA A 306 7.58 3.62 31.45
CA ALA A 306 7.75 2.30 30.85
C ALA A 306 9.21 1.97 30.47
N TYR A 307 10.18 2.80 30.87
CA TYR A 307 11.61 2.46 30.87
C TYR A 307 11.97 1.64 32.10
N VAL A 308 11.39 0.43 32.19
CA VAL A 308 11.60 -0.51 33.30
C VAL A 308 11.80 -1.93 32.79
N PRO A 309 12.47 -2.80 33.56
CA PRO A 309 12.48 -4.23 33.31
C PRO A 309 11.07 -4.81 33.24
N PHE A 310 10.80 -5.67 32.27
CA PHE A 310 9.50 -6.33 32.17
C PHE A 310 9.47 -7.64 32.98
N PRO A 311 8.33 -8.00 33.60
CA PRO A 311 8.20 -9.27 34.31
C PRO A 311 8.08 -10.44 33.34
N PHE A 312 8.72 -11.56 33.66
CA PHE A 312 8.65 -12.80 32.89
C PHE A 312 8.60 -14.02 33.80
N GLN A 313 7.85 -15.05 33.41
CA GLN A 313 7.81 -16.33 34.13
C GLN A 313 8.96 -17.21 33.67
N TYR A 314 9.95 -17.44 34.54
CA TYR A 314 11.16 -18.18 34.18
C TYR A 314 10.83 -19.61 33.73
N GLY A 315 11.38 -20.03 32.59
CA GLY A 315 11.09 -21.33 31.98
C GLY A 315 9.83 -21.37 31.09
N ASN A 316 9.06 -20.29 30.99
CA ASN A 316 8.00 -20.17 29.98
C ASN A 316 8.62 -20.26 28.57
N LYS A 317 7.97 -20.99 27.67
CA LYS A 317 8.43 -21.27 26.29
C LYS A 317 7.76 -20.39 25.24
N THR A 318 6.93 -19.45 25.66
CA THR A 318 6.12 -18.59 24.78
C THR A 318 6.22 -17.12 25.18
N GLY A 319 5.82 -16.22 24.28
CA GLY A 319 5.72 -14.78 24.54
C GLY A 319 6.97 -13.97 24.21
N LEU A 320 8.11 -14.61 23.94
CA LEU A 320 9.34 -13.98 23.45
C LEU A 320 9.91 -14.82 22.29
N ILE A 321 10.79 -14.23 21.48
CA ILE A 321 11.45 -14.93 20.37
C ILE A 321 12.33 -16.10 20.89
N PRO A 322 12.45 -17.21 20.13
CA PRO A 322 13.14 -18.42 20.60
C PRO A 322 14.56 -18.20 21.12
N GLY A 323 15.36 -17.38 20.44
CA GLY A 323 16.75 -17.10 20.85
C GLY A 323 16.84 -16.32 22.16
N PHE A 324 15.86 -15.46 22.45
CA PHE A 324 15.79 -14.72 23.70
C PHE A 324 15.46 -15.66 24.85
N LEU A 325 14.44 -16.52 24.67
CA LEU A 325 14.07 -17.56 25.64
C LEU A 325 15.25 -18.48 25.96
N GLU A 326 15.93 -18.96 24.93
CA GLU A 326 17.09 -19.82 25.08
C GLU A 326 18.25 -19.12 25.82
N GLY A 327 18.45 -17.82 25.57
CA GLY A 327 19.45 -17.01 26.27
C GLY A 327 19.13 -16.84 27.76
N LEU A 328 17.87 -16.56 28.12
CA LEU A 328 17.44 -16.44 29.52
C LEU A 328 17.72 -17.72 30.32
N GLU A 329 17.59 -18.89 29.70
CA GLU A 329 17.87 -20.18 30.34
C GLU A 329 19.36 -20.38 30.70
N LYS A 330 20.26 -19.57 30.13
CA LYS A 330 21.69 -19.60 30.44
C LYS A 330 22.07 -18.66 31.59
N MET A 331 21.17 -17.74 31.95
CA MET A 331 21.44 -16.69 32.94
C MET A 331 21.03 -17.09 34.37
N SER A 332 21.70 -16.48 35.34
CA SER A 332 21.38 -16.45 36.78
C SER A 332 20.99 -15.04 37.20
N ILE A 333 20.35 -14.88 38.37
CA ILE A 333 19.99 -13.55 38.89
C ILE A 333 21.25 -12.67 39.04
N GLY A 334 21.19 -11.46 38.49
CA GLY A 334 22.25 -10.47 38.44
C GLY A 334 23.23 -10.63 37.27
N ASP A 335 23.08 -11.65 36.43
CA ASP A 335 23.90 -11.78 35.22
C ASP A 335 23.56 -10.68 34.21
N LYS A 336 24.60 -10.17 33.54
CA LYS A 336 24.46 -9.45 32.28
C LYS A 336 25.02 -10.26 31.14
N ALA A 337 24.25 -10.36 30.06
CA ALA A 337 24.59 -11.17 28.91
C ALA A 337 24.41 -10.41 27.60
N VAL A 338 25.19 -10.80 26.59
CA VAL A 338 24.94 -10.46 25.18
C VAL A 338 24.49 -11.72 24.46
N LEU A 339 23.38 -11.65 23.74
CA LEU A 339 22.86 -12.70 22.88
C LEU A 339 23.03 -12.25 21.42
N PHE A 340 23.61 -13.10 20.58
CA PHE A 340 23.64 -12.93 19.12
C PHE A 340 22.67 -13.94 18.52
N ILE A 341 21.51 -13.45 18.14
CA ILE A 341 20.36 -14.24 17.74
C ILE A 341 20.30 -14.26 16.20
N PRO A 342 20.55 -15.42 15.56
CA PRO A 342 20.34 -15.55 14.13
C PRO A 342 18.85 -15.40 13.79
N SER A 343 18.55 -14.91 12.58
CA SER A 343 17.19 -14.52 12.19
C SER A 343 16.13 -15.60 12.40
N HIS A 344 16.45 -16.89 12.21
CA HIS A 344 15.52 -18.01 12.42
C HIS A 344 15.17 -18.26 13.90
N LEU A 345 15.99 -17.76 14.83
CA LEU A 345 15.68 -17.71 16.27
C LEU A 345 15.11 -16.35 16.71
N GLY A 346 15.02 -15.40 15.78
CA GLY A 346 14.42 -14.09 15.96
C GLY A 346 13.03 -14.02 15.32
N TYR A 347 12.84 -13.07 14.41
CA TYR A 347 11.56 -12.83 13.72
C TYR A 347 11.48 -13.43 12.30
N GLY A 348 12.53 -14.13 11.85
CA GLY A 348 12.56 -14.85 10.58
C GLY A 348 12.18 -13.99 9.36
N GLU A 349 11.57 -14.62 8.35
CA GLU A 349 11.16 -13.98 7.10
C GLU A 349 10.06 -12.91 7.28
N ALA A 350 9.35 -12.92 8.42
CA ALA A 350 8.28 -11.96 8.66
C ALA A 350 8.81 -10.59 9.13
N GLY A 351 9.93 -10.55 9.86
CA GLY A 351 10.35 -9.34 10.56
C GLY A 351 9.37 -8.93 11.67
N ALA A 352 9.44 -7.68 12.15
CA ALA A 352 8.54 -7.19 13.20
C ALA A 352 8.22 -5.69 13.08
N GLY A 353 6.92 -5.38 13.00
CA GLY A 353 6.35 -4.06 13.27
C GLY A 353 6.90 -2.88 12.45
N GLY A 354 7.49 -3.14 11.28
CA GLY A 354 8.17 -2.13 10.47
C GLY A 354 9.49 -1.61 11.07
N VAL A 355 9.91 -2.13 12.22
CA VAL A 355 11.16 -1.78 12.90
C VAL A 355 12.25 -2.78 12.57
N ILE A 356 11.92 -4.08 12.60
CA ILE A 356 12.87 -5.16 12.33
C ILE A 356 12.58 -5.73 10.93
N PRO A 357 13.50 -5.59 9.97
CA PRO A 357 13.32 -6.15 8.63
C PRO A 357 13.28 -7.70 8.62
N PRO A 358 12.68 -8.32 7.60
CA PRO A 358 12.79 -9.74 7.34
C PRO A 358 14.24 -10.26 7.38
N ASN A 359 14.41 -11.49 7.90
CA ASN A 359 15.67 -12.23 7.92
C ASN A 359 16.84 -11.51 8.63
N THR A 360 16.52 -10.64 9.59
CA THR A 360 17.51 -9.85 10.32
C THR A 360 18.06 -10.61 11.54
N ASN A 361 19.39 -10.68 11.66
CA ASN A 361 20.06 -11.10 12.89
C ASN A 361 19.98 -9.99 13.94
N LEU A 362 19.85 -10.36 15.21
CA LEU A 362 19.67 -9.40 16.30
C LEU A 362 20.72 -9.62 17.38
N ILE A 363 21.06 -8.53 18.06
CA ILE A 363 21.89 -8.56 19.26
C ILE A 363 21.06 -8.04 20.42
N PHE A 364 20.98 -8.80 21.51
CA PHE A 364 20.33 -8.35 22.74
C PHE A 364 21.31 -8.30 23.89
N GLU A 365 21.38 -7.16 24.56
CA GLU A 365 21.98 -7.05 25.89
C GLU A 365 20.89 -7.26 26.93
N LEU A 366 21.07 -8.24 27.83
CA LEU A 366 20.11 -8.59 28.85
C LEU A 366 20.71 -8.44 30.25
N GLU A 367 19.88 -8.05 31.20
CA GLU A 367 20.15 -8.12 32.63
C GLU A 367 18.98 -8.81 33.33
N LEU A 368 19.28 -9.88 34.06
CA LEU A 368 18.27 -10.69 34.74
C LEU A 368 18.18 -10.29 36.21
N LEU A 369 17.01 -9.85 36.65
CA LEU A 369 16.79 -9.26 37.97
C LEU A 369 15.75 -10.02 38.76
N GLU A 370 15.90 -10.02 40.08
CA GLU A 370 14.92 -10.62 41.00
C GLU A 370 13.74 -9.68 41.27
N ASN A 371 13.97 -8.37 41.26
CA ASN A 371 12.97 -7.33 41.50
C ASN A 371 13.19 -6.15 40.54
N ILE A 372 12.17 -5.30 40.37
CA ILE A 372 12.32 -4.01 39.68
C ILE A 372 13.26 -3.13 40.52
N PRO A 373 14.33 -2.55 39.95
CA PRO A 373 15.18 -1.61 40.67
C PRO A 373 14.35 -0.43 41.18
N ASN A 374 14.59 0.01 42.42
CA ASN A 374 13.94 1.21 42.94
C ASN A 374 14.26 2.40 42.03
N GLN A 375 13.22 3.02 41.46
CA GLN A 375 13.34 4.24 40.63
C GLN A 375 13.66 5.47 41.48
#